data_AF-A0A101UI14-F1
#
_entry.id   AF-A0A101UI14-F1
#
_cell.length_a   1.000
_cell.length_b   1.000
_cell.length_c   1.000
_cell.angle_alpha   90.00
_cell.angle_beta   90.00
_cell.angle_gamma   90.00
#
_symmetry.space_group_name_H-M   'P 1'
#
loop_
_entity.id
_entity.type
_entity.pdbx_description
1 polymer ?
#
loop_
_entity_poly.entity_id
_entity_poly.type
_entity_poly.pdbx_seq_one_letter_code
_entity_poly.pdbx_strand_id
1 'polypeptide(L)'
;MDSSSEGAGGAGAEGGDAEESARTEAGAGTGPEGEAGMATAERDGSGRGGSGAPEGDAQSGASEGGAGARASAAGVGTGAVDGVGSSDAGASPLVPAPAEPVAVAPASLSPSRAGDFMQCPLLYRFRVIDRLPEKPSAAATKGTLVHAVLERLFDAPAAERTAPRAKALIPGQWDRLRRTRPEVVELFADDPDGVRMAGWLAEAEALVERWFTLEDPTRLEPAERELFVEAELESGLRLRGIIDRVDVAPTGEVRIVDYKTGKAPRAEYADGALFQMKFYALVVWRLKNVLPRRLQLVYLGSGDVLTYDPDLADLERVERRLLALWEAIRLATETGEWRPRPTKLCGWCDHQAHCPEFGGTPPPYPLPVRAAASGDVEQGRMGPD
;
A
#
# COMPACT_ATOMS: atom_id res chain seq x y z
N MET A 1 -66.04 -32.63 -41.69
CA MET A 1 -64.75 -32.25 -41.10
C MET A 1 -64.13 -31.28 -42.10
N ASP A 2 -64.44 -30.00 -41.87
CA ASP A 2 -64.10 -28.80 -42.66
C ASP A 2 -62.58 -28.60 -42.82
N SER A 3 -62.06 -28.26 -44.02
CA SER A 3 -61.91 -26.92 -44.65
C SER A 3 -60.82 -26.06 -43.96
N SER A 4 -59.60 -25.88 -44.49
CA SER A 4 -59.11 -25.05 -45.63
C SER A 4 -58.78 -23.56 -45.30
N SER A 5 -57.70 -23.06 -45.94
CA SER A 5 -57.26 -21.66 -46.21
C SER A 5 -56.73 -20.79 -45.04
N GLU A 6 -55.49 -20.27 -45.05
CA GLU A 6 -54.84 -19.20 -45.87
C GLU A 6 -55.12 -17.74 -45.42
N GLY A 7 -54.04 -16.96 -45.26
CA GLY A 7 -53.92 -15.63 -45.88
C GLY A 7 -54.21 -14.33 -45.10
N ALA A 8 -53.13 -13.55 -44.88
CA ALA A 8 -52.98 -12.09 -45.07
C ALA A 8 -53.83 -11.02 -44.30
N GLY A 9 -53.10 -10.14 -43.58
CA GLY A 9 -52.99 -8.69 -43.87
C GLY A 9 -54.12 -7.70 -43.54
N GLY A 10 -53.80 -6.69 -42.72
CA GLY A 10 -54.07 -5.26 -43.04
C GLY A 10 -55.15 -4.47 -42.26
N ALA A 11 -54.67 -3.42 -41.57
CA ALA A 11 -55.16 -2.03 -41.51
C ALA A 11 -56.40 -1.57 -40.68
N GLY A 12 -56.21 -0.39 -40.04
CA GLY A 12 -57.23 0.61 -39.64
C GLY A 12 -57.74 0.51 -38.20
N ALA A 13 -58.08 1.56 -37.43
CA ALA A 13 -58.07 3.02 -37.54
C ALA A 13 -58.44 3.58 -36.12
N GLU A 14 -57.84 4.68 -35.66
CA GLU A 14 -58.45 5.98 -35.29
C GLU A 14 -59.51 6.07 -34.16
N GLY A 15 -59.36 7.13 -33.35
CA GLY A 15 -60.33 7.66 -32.36
C GLY A 15 -59.75 7.68 -30.93
N GLY A 16 -59.47 8.79 -30.25
CA GLY A 16 -60.01 10.15 -30.36
C GLY A 16 -60.86 10.46 -29.12
N ASP A 17 -60.53 11.56 -28.43
CA ASP A 17 -61.32 12.26 -27.40
C ASP A 17 -61.37 11.65 -25.98
N ALA A 18 -61.36 12.41 -24.88
CA ALA A 18 -61.20 13.84 -24.59
C ALA A 18 -61.07 14.01 -23.06
N GLU A 19 -60.56 15.18 -22.64
CA GLU A 19 -61.00 16.02 -21.50
C GLU A 19 -61.15 15.42 -20.08
N GLU A 20 -61.07 16.14 -18.97
CA GLU A 20 -60.67 17.50 -18.58
C GLU A 20 -60.87 17.55 -17.04
N SER A 21 -60.29 18.56 -16.42
CA SER A 21 -60.60 19.15 -15.10
C SER A 21 -59.53 18.84 -14.05
N ALA A 22 -58.48 19.64 -13.89
CA ALA A 22 -58.42 21.08 -13.60
C ALA A 22 -59.07 21.47 -12.26
N ARG A 23 -58.25 22.13 -11.41
CA ARG A 23 -58.48 23.43 -10.72
C ARG A 23 -57.87 23.42 -9.31
N THR A 24 -56.75 24.13 -9.13
CA THR A 24 -56.59 25.51 -8.59
C THR A 24 -56.79 25.58 -7.07
N GLU A 25 -56.06 26.36 -6.27
CA GLU A 25 -55.50 27.70 -6.51
C GLU A 25 -54.51 28.10 -5.39
N ALA A 26 -53.55 28.96 -5.74
CA ALA A 26 -53.02 30.16 -5.04
C ALA A 26 -52.65 30.16 -3.53
N GLY A 27 -51.69 30.94 -3.04
CA GLY A 27 -50.98 32.05 -3.68
C GLY A 27 -49.83 32.63 -2.83
N ALA A 28 -49.32 33.74 -3.33
CA ALA A 28 -48.06 34.42 -3.06
C ALA A 28 -47.93 35.14 -1.71
N GLY A 29 -46.68 35.53 -1.36
CA GLY A 29 -46.45 36.72 -0.52
C GLY A 29 -45.10 36.86 0.18
N THR A 30 -44.20 37.66 -0.42
CA THR A 30 -43.33 38.70 0.21
C THR A 30 -42.14 38.33 1.13
N GLY A 31 -40.94 38.81 0.76
CA GLY A 31 -39.78 39.04 1.66
C GLY A 31 -39.97 40.29 2.57
N PRO A 32 -38.93 40.90 3.22
CA PRO A 32 -37.52 41.00 2.83
C PRO A 32 -36.44 40.88 3.95
N GLU A 33 -35.17 40.95 3.53
CA GLU A 33 -33.90 41.48 4.11
C GLU A 33 -33.70 41.70 5.64
N GLY A 34 -32.47 41.39 6.10
CA GLY A 34 -31.92 41.86 7.38
C GLY A 34 -30.44 41.46 7.63
N GLU A 35 -29.53 42.43 7.44
CA GLU A 35 -28.15 42.43 7.96
C GLU A 35 -28.10 42.57 9.50
N ALA A 36 -27.05 42.00 10.12
CA ALA A 36 -26.34 42.39 11.37
C ALA A 36 -25.74 41.12 12.02
N GLY A 37 -24.57 41.11 12.66
CA GLY A 37 -23.68 42.18 13.07
C GLY A 37 -22.47 41.57 13.78
N MET A 38 -21.37 42.30 13.68
CA MET A 38 -20.12 42.09 14.40
C MET A 38 -20.32 42.32 15.90
N ALA A 39 -19.82 41.42 16.75
CA ALA A 39 -19.76 41.64 18.20
C ALA A 39 -18.41 41.17 18.76
N THR A 40 -17.64 42.16 19.20
CA THR A 40 -16.47 42.11 20.05
C THR A 40 -16.84 41.71 21.49
N ALA A 41 -16.00 40.90 22.15
CA ALA A 41 -15.96 40.83 23.61
C ALA A 41 -14.55 40.49 24.10
N GLU A 42 -13.86 41.50 24.62
CA GLU A 42 -12.76 41.35 25.58
C GLU A 42 -13.32 40.92 26.95
N ARG A 43 -12.61 40.05 27.66
CA ARG A 43 -12.50 40.04 29.13
C ARG A 43 -11.31 39.20 29.60
N ASP A 44 -10.48 39.87 30.40
CA ASP A 44 -9.38 39.35 31.22
C ASP A 44 -9.81 38.25 32.21
N GLY A 45 -8.86 37.38 32.58
CA GLY A 45 -9.00 36.51 33.76
C GLY A 45 -7.99 35.38 33.89
N SER A 46 -6.76 35.70 34.30
CA SER A 46 -5.82 34.92 35.12
C SER A 46 -6.25 33.49 35.56
N GLY A 47 -5.41 32.48 35.24
CA GLY A 47 -5.45 31.16 35.89
C GLY A 47 -4.24 30.27 35.55
N ARG A 48 -3.33 30.12 36.52
CA ARG A 48 -2.22 29.13 36.51
C ARG A 48 -2.77 27.69 36.46
N GLY A 49 -2.09 26.77 35.78
CA GLY A 49 -2.28 25.33 36.04
C GLY A 49 -1.72 24.38 34.98
N GLY A 50 -0.63 23.71 35.32
CA GLY A 50 -0.46 22.26 35.16
C GLY A 50 -0.35 21.68 33.75
N SER A 51 0.89 21.47 33.31
CA SER A 51 1.28 20.39 32.40
C SER A 51 0.90 19.03 32.99
N GLY A 52 0.07 18.27 32.28
CA GLY A 52 -0.31 16.89 32.61
C GLY A 52 -0.29 16.04 31.34
N ALA A 53 0.81 15.31 31.14
CA ALA A 53 0.86 14.15 30.26
C ALA A 53 0.18 12.97 30.96
N PRO A 54 -0.57 12.10 30.27
CA PRO A 54 -0.93 10.81 30.83
C PRO A 54 0.19 9.81 30.58
N GLU A 55 1.03 9.60 31.61
CA GLU A 55 1.79 8.37 31.79
C GLU A 55 0.83 7.28 32.28
N GLY A 56 0.81 6.15 31.57
CA GLY A 56 0.09 4.94 31.97
C GLY A 56 1.09 3.88 32.38
N ASP A 57 1.17 3.67 33.69
CA ASP A 57 1.92 2.63 34.39
C ASP A 57 1.55 1.20 33.96
N ALA A 58 2.58 0.36 33.84
CA ALA A 58 2.51 -1.06 34.17
C ALA A 58 3.90 -1.59 34.59
N GLN A 59 4.26 -1.37 35.86
CA GLN A 59 5.18 -2.25 36.60
C GLN A 59 4.38 -3.49 37.03
N SER A 60 4.90 -4.72 37.03
CA SER A 60 5.91 -5.20 37.97
C SER A 60 6.07 -6.73 37.78
N GLY A 61 7.23 -7.27 38.16
CA GLY A 61 7.38 -8.73 38.31
C GLY A 61 8.80 -9.25 38.26
N ALA A 62 9.68 -8.77 39.15
CA ALA A 62 10.97 -9.38 39.43
C ALA A 62 10.81 -10.51 40.47
N SER A 63 11.48 -11.64 40.26
CA SER A 63 11.84 -12.57 41.34
C SER A 63 13.26 -13.10 41.14
N GLU A 64 14.11 -12.80 42.13
CA GLU A 64 15.39 -13.46 42.36
C GLU A 64 15.19 -14.74 43.19
N GLY A 65 16.07 -15.72 43.00
CA GLY A 65 16.15 -16.95 43.80
C GLY A 65 17.29 -17.83 43.31
N GLY A 66 18.41 -17.81 44.05
CA GLY A 66 19.73 -18.35 43.64
C GLY A 66 20.09 -19.78 44.05
N ALA A 67 21.34 -20.11 43.69
CA ALA A 67 22.20 -21.23 44.11
C ALA A 67 21.77 -22.64 43.68
N GLY A 68 22.62 -23.55 43.20
CA GLY A 68 24.06 -23.61 43.04
C GLY A 68 24.49 -25.09 43.14
N ALA A 69 25.34 -25.58 42.25
CA ALA A 69 26.21 -26.75 42.51
C ALA A 69 27.19 -26.97 41.35
N ARG A 70 28.47 -27.01 41.71
CA ARG A 70 29.59 -27.47 40.89
C ARG A 70 29.76 -28.98 41.08
N ALA A 71 30.20 -29.69 40.03
CA ALA A 71 31.02 -30.89 40.19
C ALA A 71 31.91 -31.11 38.95
N SER A 72 33.19 -31.26 39.20
CA SER A 72 34.29 -31.54 38.27
C SER A 72 34.59 -33.05 38.16
N ALA A 73 35.35 -33.42 37.13
CA ALA A 73 36.42 -34.45 37.05
C ALA A 73 36.28 -35.25 35.72
N ALA A 74 37.20 -35.12 34.76
CA ALA A 74 38.60 -35.60 34.70
C ALA A 74 38.73 -37.12 34.48
N GLY A 75 39.41 -37.50 33.40
CA GLY A 75 39.78 -38.88 33.08
C GLY A 75 40.65 -38.96 31.83
N VAL A 76 41.97 -38.99 32.06
CA VAL A 76 43.06 -39.16 31.08
C VAL A 76 43.21 -40.64 30.70
N GLY A 77 43.59 -40.92 29.45
CA GLY A 77 44.01 -42.25 29.01
C GLY A 77 44.84 -42.20 27.73
N THR A 78 46.14 -42.39 27.87
CA THR A 78 47.20 -42.43 26.84
C THR A 78 47.24 -43.75 26.06
N GLY A 79 47.68 -43.71 24.81
CA GLY A 79 48.12 -44.90 24.07
C GLY A 79 48.57 -44.58 22.64
N ALA A 80 49.89 -44.53 22.42
CA ALA A 80 50.52 -44.36 21.11
C ALA A 80 50.65 -45.70 20.37
N VAL A 81 50.49 -45.69 19.05
CA VAL A 81 51.13 -46.63 18.12
C VAL A 81 51.46 -45.91 16.80
N ASP A 82 52.67 -46.16 16.31
CA ASP A 82 53.28 -45.58 15.12
C ASP A 82 52.77 -46.18 13.80
N GLY A 83 52.74 -45.35 12.75
CA GLY A 83 53.38 -45.73 11.48
C GLY A 83 52.51 -46.06 10.25
N VAL A 84 52.81 -45.29 9.18
CA VAL A 84 52.77 -45.64 7.74
C VAL A 84 51.53 -45.23 6.94
N GLY A 85 51.76 -44.34 5.95
CA GLY A 85 51.27 -44.56 4.59
C GLY A 85 50.37 -43.50 3.94
N SER A 86 51.00 -42.73 3.04
CA SER A 86 50.42 -42.16 1.81
C SER A 86 49.44 -40.97 1.90
N SER A 87 49.99 -39.80 1.61
CA SER A 87 49.26 -38.59 1.23
C SER A 87 48.70 -38.73 -0.19
N ASP A 88 47.39 -38.90 -0.32
CA ASP A 88 46.66 -38.66 -1.57
C ASP A 88 45.79 -37.42 -1.38
N ALA A 89 46.26 -36.28 -1.88
CA ALA A 89 45.57 -35.01 -1.79
C ALA A 89 44.44 -34.98 -2.82
N GLY A 90 43.27 -35.50 -2.44
CA GLY A 90 42.02 -35.29 -3.16
C GLY A 90 41.65 -33.82 -3.11
N ALA A 91 42.02 -33.07 -4.15
CA ALA A 91 41.52 -31.72 -4.38
C ALA A 91 40.02 -31.80 -4.68
N SER A 92 39.21 -31.58 -3.64
CA SER A 92 37.77 -31.37 -3.78
C SER A 92 37.55 -30.15 -4.68
N PRO A 93 36.75 -30.24 -5.75
CA PRO A 93 36.51 -29.10 -6.63
C PRO A 93 35.82 -28.00 -5.83
N LEU A 94 36.50 -26.85 -5.71
CA LEU A 94 35.93 -25.65 -5.11
C LEU A 94 34.69 -25.27 -5.93
N VAL A 95 33.51 -25.49 -5.37
CA VAL A 95 32.26 -24.97 -5.92
C VAL A 95 32.40 -23.44 -5.88
N PRO A 96 32.36 -22.72 -7.01
CA PRO A 96 32.47 -21.28 -6.99
C PRO A 96 31.31 -20.72 -6.16
N ALA A 97 31.64 -19.87 -5.18
CA ALA A 97 30.65 -19.16 -4.39
C ALA A 97 29.66 -18.44 -5.32
N PRO A 98 28.36 -18.41 -5.00
CA PRO A 98 27.39 -17.68 -5.81
C PRO A 98 27.84 -16.23 -5.93
N ALA A 99 28.02 -15.75 -7.17
CA ALA A 99 28.35 -14.36 -7.44
C ALA A 99 27.28 -13.47 -6.80
N GLU A 100 27.71 -12.44 -6.06
CA GLU A 100 26.78 -11.52 -5.43
C GLU A 100 25.86 -10.88 -6.48
N PRO A 101 24.55 -10.78 -6.21
CA PRO A 101 23.61 -10.22 -7.17
C PRO A 101 24.02 -8.78 -7.53
N VAL A 102 24.34 -8.56 -8.80
CA VAL A 102 24.70 -7.24 -9.33
C VAL A 102 23.48 -6.32 -9.15
N ALA A 103 23.64 -5.25 -8.37
CA ALA A 103 22.58 -4.27 -8.20
C ALA A 103 22.25 -3.61 -9.55
N VAL A 104 20.96 -3.44 -9.83
CA VAL A 104 20.47 -2.84 -11.09
C VAL A 104 19.75 -1.55 -10.75
N ALA A 105 20.05 -0.49 -11.50
CA ALA A 105 19.35 0.78 -11.39
C ALA A 105 17.83 0.58 -11.61
N PRO A 106 16.97 1.29 -10.85
CA PRO A 106 15.53 1.17 -11.05
C PRO A 106 15.15 1.63 -12.46
N ALA A 107 14.32 0.83 -13.14
CA ALA A 107 13.79 1.14 -14.48
C ALA A 107 12.28 1.46 -14.46
N SER A 108 11.65 1.43 -13.29
CA SER A 108 10.21 1.61 -13.14
C SER A 108 9.84 2.21 -11.80
N LEU A 109 8.72 2.93 -11.79
CA LEU A 109 8.13 3.54 -10.61
C LEU A 109 6.79 2.85 -10.27
N SER A 110 6.54 2.63 -8.99
CA SER A 110 5.25 2.17 -8.46
C SER A 110 4.76 3.17 -7.40
N PRO A 111 3.48 3.13 -6.99
CA PRO A 111 2.98 4.04 -5.96
C PRO A 111 3.75 3.95 -4.65
N SER A 112 4.06 2.72 -4.20
CA SER A 112 4.85 2.47 -2.98
C SER A 112 6.26 3.05 -3.08
N ARG A 113 6.96 2.82 -4.19
CA ARG A 113 8.31 3.36 -4.45
C ARG A 113 8.30 4.88 -4.53
N ALA A 114 7.31 5.47 -5.19
CA ALA A 114 7.13 6.91 -5.21
C ALA A 114 6.92 7.46 -3.80
N GLY A 115 6.07 6.79 -3.01
CA GLY A 115 5.85 7.09 -1.59
C GLY A 115 7.12 7.05 -0.77
N ASP A 116 7.92 5.98 -0.88
CA ASP A 116 9.18 5.82 -0.16
C ASP A 116 10.13 7.00 -0.43
N PHE A 117 10.35 7.37 -1.70
CA PHE A 117 11.24 8.48 -2.05
C PHE A 117 10.70 9.83 -1.56
N MET A 118 9.40 10.07 -1.71
CA MET A 118 8.77 11.29 -1.21
C MET A 118 8.83 11.39 0.32
N GLN A 119 8.76 10.26 1.02
CA GLN A 119 8.93 10.21 2.48
C GLN A 119 10.39 10.44 2.87
N CYS A 120 11.32 9.69 2.28
CA CYS A 120 12.75 9.80 2.55
C CYS A 120 13.56 9.16 1.40
N PRO A 121 14.40 9.93 0.68
CA PRO A 121 15.26 9.36 -0.37
C PRO A 121 16.13 8.20 0.12
N LEU A 122 16.67 8.30 1.36
CA LEU A 122 17.47 7.20 1.92
C LEU A 122 16.64 5.92 2.18
N LEU A 123 15.36 6.05 2.55
CA LEU A 123 14.45 4.90 2.67
C LEU A 123 14.25 4.21 1.32
N TYR A 124 14.02 5.00 0.26
CA TYR A 124 13.93 4.46 -1.10
C TYR A 124 15.17 3.67 -1.46
N ARG A 125 16.37 4.23 -1.20
CA ARG A 125 17.64 3.54 -1.46
C ARG A 125 17.71 2.20 -0.74
N PHE A 126 17.44 2.18 0.57
CA PHE A 126 17.50 0.95 1.38
C PHE A 126 16.55 -0.13 0.89
N ARG A 127 15.31 0.23 0.51
CA ARG A 127 14.30 -0.73 0.05
C ARG A 127 14.48 -1.19 -1.39
N VAL A 128 14.79 -0.26 -2.29
CA VAL A 128 14.72 -0.49 -3.74
C VAL A 128 16.07 -0.88 -4.33
N ILE A 129 17.15 -0.24 -3.86
CA ILE A 129 18.51 -0.40 -4.41
C ILE A 129 19.28 -1.41 -3.58
N ASP A 130 19.46 -1.13 -2.28
CA ASP A 130 20.23 -1.98 -1.38
C ASP A 130 19.44 -3.26 -1.02
N ARG A 131 18.09 -3.19 -1.09
CA ARG A 131 17.15 -4.29 -0.76
C ARG A 131 17.43 -4.90 0.62
N LEU A 132 17.66 -4.03 1.61
CA LEU A 132 17.90 -4.45 2.98
C LEU A 132 16.70 -5.27 3.48
N PRO A 133 16.93 -6.40 4.18
CA PRO A 133 15.86 -7.20 4.74
C PRO A 133 14.99 -6.36 5.69
N GLU A 134 13.68 -6.50 5.54
CA GLU A 134 12.70 -5.94 6.47
C GLU A 134 12.01 -7.07 7.22
N LYS A 135 11.80 -6.88 8.52
CA LYS A 135 11.03 -7.85 9.29
C LYS A 135 9.56 -7.74 8.86
N PRO A 136 8.86 -8.86 8.64
CA PRO A 136 7.42 -8.78 8.44
C PRO A 136 6.80 -8.13 9.68
N SER A 137 5.85 -7.23 9.48
CA SER A 137 5.06 -6.68 10.57
C SER A 137 3.71 -7.39 10.64
N ALA A 138 3.19 -7.56 11.86
CA ALA A 138 1.88 -8.16 12.07
C ALA A 138 0.78 -7.35 11.35
N ALA A 139 0.91 -6.02 11.28
CA ALA A 139 -0.04 -5.15 10.59
C ALA A 139 -0.02 -5.33 9.07
N ALA A 140 1.16 -5.30 8.42
CA ALA A 140 1.27 -5.47 6.98
C ALA A 140 0.86 -6.87 6.52
N THR A 141 1.22 -7.89 7.30
CA THR A 141 0.82 -9.28 7.06
C THR A 141 -0.69 -9.45 7.13
N LYS A 142 -1.36 -8.74 8.08
CA LYS A 142 -2.82 -8.76 8.21
C LYS A 142 -3.49 -8.12 7.01
N GLY A 143 -2.93 -6.99 6.54
CA GLY A 143 -3.33 -6.36 5.27
C GLY A 143 -3.32 -7.36 4.13
N THR A 144 -2.19 -8.04 3.93
CA THR A 144 -2.03 -9.05 2.87
C THR A 144 -3.06 -10.18 2.99
N LEU A 145 -3.28 -10.70 4.21
CA LEU A 145 -4.27 -11.75 4.45
C LEU A 145 -5.70 -11.29 4.13
N VAL A 146 -6.08 -10.09 4.57
CA VAL A 146 -7.41 -9.53 4.33
C VAL A 146 -7.64 -9.29 2.83
N HIS A 147 -6.66 -8.76 2.10
CA HIS A 147 -6.78 -8.57 0.64
C HIS A 147 -6.97 -9.91 -0.07
N ALA A 148 -6.17 -10.93 0.26
CA ALA A 148 -6.31 -12.26 -0.33
C ALA A 148 -7.68 -12.91 -0.06
N VAL A 149 -8.28 -12.66 1.11
CA VAL A 149 -9.63 -13.13 1.44
C VAL A 149 -10.69 -12.41 0.61
N LEU A 150 -10.61 -11.08 0.52
CA LEU A 150 -11.55 -10.27 -0.26
C LEU A 150 -11.45 -10.58 -1.75
N GLU A 151 -10.23 -10.76 -2.27
CA GLU A 151 -9.97 -11.27 -3.62
C GLU A 151 -10.68 -12.61 -3.80
N ARG A 152 -10.31 -13.64 -3.02
CA ARG A 152 -10.82 -15.02 -3.17
C ARG A 152 -12.34 -15.13 -3.01
N LEU A 153 -12.97 -14.25 -2.23
CA LEU A 153 -14.43 -14.25 -2.03
C LEU A 153 -15.19 -14.14 -3.37
N PHE A 154 -14.69 -13.34 -4.31
CA PHE A 154 -15.34 -13.13 -5.60
C PHE A 154 -15.27 -14.34 -6.55
N ASP A 155 -14.52 -15.39 -6.22
CA ASP A 155 -14.56 -16.66 -6.95
C ASP A 155 -15.85 -17.45 -6.69
N ALA A 156 -16.57 -17.11 -5.62
CA ALA A 156 -17.89 -17.68 -5.35
C ALA A 156 -18.98 -17.00 -6.20
N PRO A 157 -20.07 -17.72 -6.54
CA PRO A 157 -21.26 -17.10 -7.13
C PRO A 157 -21.78 -15.95 -6.26
N ALA A 158 -22.32 -14.89 -6.87
CA ALA A 158 -22.77 -13.68 -6.19
C ALA A 158 -23.63 -13.96 -4.94
N ALA A 159 -24.63 -14.85 -5.05
CA ALA A 159 -25.53 -15.20 -3.95
C ALA A 159 -24.86 -15.90 -2.77
N GLU A 160 -23.66 -16.47 -2.95
CA GLU A 160 -22.91 -17.17 -1.91
C GLU A 160 -21.88 -16.26 -1.20
N ARG A 161 -21.64 -15.05 -1.71
CA ARG A 161 -20.65 -14.10 -1.17
C ARG A 161 -21.17 -13.48 0.13
N THR A 162 -21.03 -14.21 1.23
CA THR A 162 -21.53 -13.83 2.56
C THR A 162 -20.40 -13.63 3.56
N ALA A 163 -20.64 -12.86 4.63
CA ALA A 163 -19.63 -12.64 5.68
C ALA A 163 -19.15 -13.95 6.33
N PRO A 164 -20.02 -14.92 6.68
CA PRO A 164 -19.56 -16.23 7.18
C PRO A 164 -18.66 -16.96 6.18
N ARG A 165 -18.97 -16.91 4.89
CA ARG A 165 -18.13 -17.53 3.86
C ARG A 165 -16.77 -16.86 3.76
N ALA A 166 -16.73 -15.52 3.77
CA ALA A 166 -15.48 -14.77 3.70
C ALA A 166 -14.58 -15.07 4.91
N LYS A 167 -15.15 -15.12 6.13
CA LYS A 167 -14.42 -15.50 7.35
C LYS A 167 -13.87 -16.93 7.26
N ALA A 168 -14.65 -17.87 6.71
CA ALA A 168 -14.20 -19.25 6.51
C ALA A 168 -13.00 -19.39 5.54
N LEU A 169 -12.68 -18.37 4.73
CA LEU A 169 -11.50 -18.37 3.86
C LEU A 169 -10.19 -18.04 4.61
N ILE A 170 -10.28 -17.39 5.78
CA ILE A 170 -9.11 -16.89 6.51
C ILE A 170 -8.09 -17.99 6.85
N PRO A 171 -8.47 -19.14 7.43
CA PRO A 171 -7.50 -20.19 7.75
C PRO A 171 -6.75 -20.68 6.52
N GLY A 172 -7.46 -20.92 5.41
CA GLY A 172 -6.85 -21.38 4.17
C GLY A 172 -5.95 -20.35 3.50
N GLN A 173 -6.31 -19.05 3.56
CA GLN A 173 -5.45 -17.98 3.07
C GLN A 173 -4.23 -17.75 3.97
N TRP A 174 -4.37 -17.92 5.28
CA TRP A 174 -3.25 -17.88 6.22
C TRP A 174 -2.25 -19.00 5.96
N ASP A 175 -2.73 -20.24 5.77
CA ASP A 175 -1.87 -21.38 5.42
C ASP A 175 -1.19 -21.20 4.07
N ARG A 176 -1.87 -20.59 3.09
CA ARG A 176 -1.25 -20.20 1.82
C ARG A 176 -0.14 -19.18 2.05
N LEU A 177 -0.41 -18.12 2.81
CA LEU A 177 0.54 -17.05 3.08
C LEU A 177 1.81 -17.60 3.75
N ARG A 178 1.67 -18.44 4.77
CA ARG A 178 2.79 -19.12 5.45
C ARG A 178 3.65 -19.97 4.51
N ARG A 179 3.05 -20.64 3.52
CA ARG A 179 3.80 -21.42 2.51
C ARG A 179 4.54 -20.53 1.53
N THR A 180 3.93 -19.44 1.10
CA THR A 180 4.54 -18.52 0.12
C THR A 180 5.57 -17.59 0.74
N ARG A 181 5.43 -17.31 2.04
CA ARG A 181 6.25 -16.37 2.80
C ARG A 181 6.58 -16.96 4.18
N PRO A 182 7.49 -17.94 4.27
CA PRO A 182 7.79 -18.63 5.52
C PRO A 182 8.22 -17.69 6.65
N GLU A 183 8.79 -16.53 6.33
CA GLU A 183 9.22 -15.53 7.30
C GLU A 183 8.07 -14.97 8.16
N VAL A 184 6.81 -15.06 7.71
CA VAL A 184 5.65 -14.59 8.50
C VAL A 184 5.36 -15.48 9.71
N VAL A 185 5.92 -16.69 9.77
CA VAL A 185 5.81 -17.57 10.93
C VAL A 185 6.53 -16.98 12.15
N GLU A 186 7.62 -16.25 11.91
CA GLU A 186 8.42 -15.60 12.96
C GLU A 186 7.62 -14.55 13.76
N LEU A 187 6.53 -14.01 13.21
CA LEU A 187 5.63 -13.08 13.91
C LEU A 187 5.04 -13.66 15.21
N PHE A 188 4.91 -14.98 15.26
CA PHE A 188 4.27 -15.72 16.34
C PHE A 188 5.20 -16.81 16.90
N ALA A 189 6.52 -16.72 16.69
CA ALA A 189 7.47 -17.68 17.23
C ALA A 189 7.41 -17.76 18.77
N ASP A 190 7.25 -16.61 19.43
CA ASP A 190 7.08 -16.49 20.88
C ASP A 190 5.58 -16.60 21.28
N ASP A 191 4.84 -17.56 20.74
CA ASP A 191 3.41 -17.80 21.03
C ASP A 191 3.08 -19.30 21.07
N PRO A 192 3.64 -20.06 22.03
CA PRO A 192 3.52 -21.53 22.05
C PRO A 192 2.07 -22.01 22.17
N ASP A 193 1.22 -21.24 22.84
CA ASP A 193 -0.21 -21.54 23.02
C ASP A 193 -1.09 -20.98 21.89
N GLY A 194 -0.51 -20.24 20.94
CA GLY A 194 -1.20 -19.68 19.77
C GLY A 194 -2.22 -18.57 20.09
N VAL A 195 -2.20 -18.01 21.30
CA VAL A 195 -3.20 -17.04 21.77
C VAL A 195 -3.09 -15.71 21.01
N ARG A 196 -1.86 -15.22 20.79
CA ARG A 196 -1.66 -13.97 20.03
C ARG A 196 -2.01 -14.16 18.56
N MET A 197 -1.65 -15.29 17.97
CA MET A 197 -2.00 -15.62 16.59
C MET A 197 -3.52 -15.72 16.43
N ALA A 198 -4.21 -16.40 17.34
CA ALA A 198 -5.67 -16.51 17.32
C ALA A 198 -6.35 -15.13 17.43
N GLY A 199 -5.89 -14.27 18.35
CA GLY A 199 -6.38 -12.90 18.46
C GLY A 199 -6.16 -12.07 17.18
N TRP A 200 -4.97 -12.20 16.58
CA TRP A 200 -4.64 -11.53 15.33
C TRP A 200 -5.49 -11.99 14.14
N LEU A 201 -5.81 -13.30 14.06
CA LEU A 201 -6.73 -13.85 13.06
C LEU A 201 -8.16 -13.34 13.28
N ALA A 202 -8.62 -13.27 14.54
CA ALA A 202 -9.92 -12.70 14.88
C ALA A 202 -10.03 -11.21 14.49
N GLU A 203 -8.93 -10.45 14.61
CA GLU A 203 -8.89 -9.08 14.10
C GLU A 203 -9.00 -9.02 12.57
N ALA A 204 -8.38 -9.96 11.84
CA ALA A 204 -8.53 -10.06 10.39
C ALA A 204 -9.99 -10.41 10.01
N GLU A 205 -10.63 -11.33 10.73
CA GLU A 205 -12.04 -11.65 10.58
C GLU A 205 -12.92 -10.40 10.74
N ALA A 206 -12.69 -9.60 11.79
CA ALA A 206 -13.45 -8.39 12.04
C ALA A 206 -13.30 -7.34 10.91
N LEU A 207 -12.12 -7.25 10.29
CA LEU A 207 -11.89 -6.36 9.14
C LEU A 207 -12.66 -6.84 7.90
N VAL A 208 -12.62 -8.13 7.61
CA VAL A 208 -13.36 -8.75 6.49
C VAL A 208 -14.88 -8.60 6.72
N GLU A 209 -15.35 -8.85 7.93
CA GLU A 209 -16.76 -8.71 8.29
C GLU A 209 -17.24 -7.27 8.16
N ARG A 210 -16.41 -6.28 8.55
CA ARG A 210 -16.74 -4.86 8.39
C ARG A 210 -16.94 -4.46 6.93
N TRP A 211 -16.24 -5.09 5.98
CA TRP A 211 -16.44 -4.77 4.56
C TRP A 211 -17.89 -4.94 4.09
N PHE A 212 -18.62 -5.93 4.64
CA PHE A 212 -20.03 -6.17 4.31
C PHE A 212 -20.97 -5.07 4.81
N THR A 213 -20.51 -4.16 5.67
CA THR A 213 -21.27 -2.97 6.05
C THR A 213 -21.05 -1.80 5.09
N LEU A 214 -20.03 -1.89 4.21
CA LEU A 214 -19.61 -0.85 3.28
C LEU A 214 -20.08 -1.13 1.86
N GLU A 215 -20.05 -2.39 1.45
CA GLU A 215 -20.43 -2.83 0.13
C GLU A 215 -21.23 -4.14 0.18
N ASP A 216 -22.13 -4.32 -0.78
CA ASP A 216 -22.87 -5.56 -0.98
C ASP A 216 -22.21 -6.38 -2.12
N PRO A 217 -21.42 -7.44 -1.81
CA PRO A 217 -20.74 -8.26 -2.81
C PRO A 217 -21.66 -9.02 -3.75
N THR A 218 -22.93 -9.21 -3.37
CA THR A 218 -23.90 -9.92 -4.21
C THR A 218 -24.34 -9.07 -5.42
N ARG A 219 -24.02 -7.78 -5.39
CA ARG A 219 -24.33 -6.79 -6.43
C ARG A 219 -23.12 -6.33 -7.23
N LEU A 220 -21.96 -6.94 -6.98
CA LEU A 220 -20.69 -6.56 -7.59
C LEU A 220 -20.16 -7.72 -8.42
N GLU A 221 -19.80 -7.45 -9.67
CA GLU A 221 -19.00 -8.36 -10.49
C GLU A 221 -17.76 -7.58 -10.96
N PRO A 222 -16.65 -7.65 -10.21
CA PRO A 222 -15.42 -6.99 -10.60
C PRO A 222 -14.94 -7.49 -11.96
N ALA A 223 -14.52 -6.58 -12.83
CA ALA A 223 -13.94 -6.93 -14.12
C ALA A 223 -12.55 -7.56 -13.94
N GLU A 224 -11.79 -7.04 -12.97
CA GLU A 224 -10.45 -7.53 -12.62
C GLU A 224 -10.23 -7.45 -11.11
N ARG A 225 -9.41 -8.37 -10.57
CA ARG A 225 -8.94 -8.39 -9.18
C ARG A 225 -7.44 -8.62 -9.17
N GLU A 226 -6.71 -7.99 -8.25
CA GLU A 226 -5.25 -8.04 -8.18
C GLU A 226 -4.60 -7.78 -9.56
N LEU A 227 -5.13 -6.79 -10.28
CA LEU A 227 -4.74 -6.49 -11.65
C LEU A 227 -3.32 -5.90 -11.68
N PHE A 228 -2.36 -6.66 -12.18
CA PHE A 228 -1.06 -6.11 -12.54
C PHE A 228 -1.23 -5.15 -13.74
N VAL A 229 -0.77 -3.92 -13.57
CA VAL A 229 -0.78 -2.89 -14.60
C VAL A 229 0.62 -2.37 -14.84
N GLU A 230 0.97 -2.18 -16.11
CA GLU A 230 2.21 -1.54 -16.54
C GLU A 230 1.91 -0.62 -17.74
N ALA A 231 2.41 0.61 -17.69
CA ALA A 231 2.34 1.56 -18.80
C ALA A 231 3.68 2.30 -18.93
N GLU A 232 4.17 2.45 -20.15
CA GLU A 232 5.33 3.28 -20.46
C GLU A 232 4.84 4.67 -20.90
N LEU A 233 5.33 5.72 -20.23
CA LEU A 233 5.05 7.10 -20.61
C LEU A 233 5.89 7.50 -21.83
N GLU A 234 5.54 8.61 -22.47
CA GLU A 234 6.29 9.15 -23.63
C GLU A 234 7.77 9.45 -23.31
N SER A 235 8.08 9.73 -22.04
CA SER A 235 9.46 9.92 -21.56
C SER A 235 10.28 8.63 -21.48
N GLY A 236 9.68 7.46 -21.69
CA GLY A 236 10.27 6.15 -21.44
C GLY A 236 10.16 5.69 -19.98
N LEU A 237 9.58 6.50 -19.08
CA LEU A 237 9.33 6.08 -17.70
C LEU A 237 8.25 5.00 -17.66
N ARG A 238 8.60 3.83 -17.12
CA ARG A 238 7.63 2.77 -16.83
C ARG A 238 6.97 2.95 -15.48
N LEU A 239 5.65 3.06 -15.49
CA LEU A 239 4.80 3.03 -14.31
C LEU A 239 4.19 1.65 -14.17
N ARG A 240 4.25 1.07 -12.97
CA ARG A 240 3.68 -0.25 -12.70
C ARG A 240 3.07 -0.37 -11.31
N GLY A 241 2.15 -1.30 -11.14
CA GLY A 241 1.62 -1.64 -9.83
C GLY A 241 0.53 -2.70 -9.91
N ILE A 242 -0.13 -2.92 -8.78
CA ILE A 242 -1.20 -3.90 -8.64
C ILE A 242 -2.42 -3.16 -8.09
N ILE A 243 -3.54 -3.27 -8.80
CA ILE A 243 -4.82 -2.69 -8.38
C ILE A 243 -5.64 -3.79 -7.73
N ASP A 244 -6.08 -3.60 -6.49
CA ASP A 244 -6.83 -4.61 -5.74
C ASP A 244 -8.11 -5.03 -6.49
N ARG A 245 -8.88 -4.05 -7.00
CA ARG A 245 -10.13 -4.33 -7.72
C ARG A 245 -10.48 -3.26 -8.74
N VAL A 246 -10.93 -3.69 -9.92
CA VAL A 246 -11.47 -2.82 -10.98
C VAL A 246 -12.90 -3.25 -11.28
N ASP A 247 -13.84 -2.32 -11.10
CA ASP A 247 -15.24 -2.51 -11.47
C ASP A 247 -15.52 -1.77 -12.78
N VAL A 248 -16.32 -2.38 -13.66
CA VAL A 248 -16.80 -1.75 -14.89
C VAL A 248 -18.31 -1.83 -14.92
N ALA A 249 -18.97 -0.67 -14.95
CA ALA A 249 -20.42 -0.61 -15.06
C ALA A 249 -20.89 -1.10 -16.46
N PRO A 250 -22.16 -1.52 -16.61
CA PRO A 250 -22.71 -1.84 -17.94
C PRO A 250 -22.62 -0.69 -18.95
N THR A 251 -22.55 0.55 -18.46
CA THR A 251 -22.33 1.78 -19.24
C THR A 251 -20.89 1.97 -19.70
N GLY A 252 -19.95 1.14 -19.25
CA GLY A 252 -18.51 1.23 -19.52
C GLY A 252 -17.73 2.09 -18.53
N GLU A 253 -18.39 2.71 -17.56
CA GLU A 253 -17.71 3.55 -16.55
C GLU A 253 -16.85 2.69 -15.61
N VAL A 254 -15.58 3.08 -15.46
CA VAL A 254 -14.59 2.33 -14.67
C VAL A 254 -14.47 2.91 -13.26
N ARG A 255 -14.48 2.05 -12.25
CA ARG A 255 -14.14 2.37 -10.86
C ARG A 255 -12.93 1.57 -10.39
N ILE A 256 -11.91 2.25 -9.90
CA ILE A 256 -10.73 1.63 -9.27
C ILE A 256 -10.92 1.62 -7.76
N VAL A 257 -10.73 0.47 -7.14
CA VAL A 257 -10.90 0.28 -5.70
C VAL A 257 -9.61 -0.27 -5.08
N ASP A 258 -9.24 0.28 -3.94
CA ASP A 258 -8.12 -0.18 -3.11
C ASP A 258 -8.61 -0.32 -1.65
N TYR A 259 -8.27 -1.46 -1.05
CA TYR A 259 -8.62 -1.80 0.33
C TYR A 259 -7.52 -1.33 1.27
N LYS A 260 -7.92 -0.76 2.41
CA LYS A 260 -7.01 -0.35 3.48
C LYS A 260 -7.47 -0.96 4.80
N THR A 261 -6.58 -1.71 5.46
CA THR A 261 -6.88 -2.29 6.78
C THR A 261 -6.71 -1.30 7.95
N GLY A 262 -6.10 -0.14 7.69
CA GLY A 262 -5.99 0.96 8.65
C GLY A 262 -7.26 1.84 8.71
N LYS A 263 -7.18 2.90 9.51
CA LYS A 263 -8.22 3.94 9.59
C LYS A 263 -8.07 4.94 8.46
N ALA A 264 -9.18 5.57 8.07
CA ALA A 264 -9.16 6.69 7.15
C ALA A 264 -8.31 7.86 7.71
N PRO A 265 -7.50 8.52 6.87
CA PRO A 265 -6.83 9.74 7.26
C PRO A 265 -7.85 10.85 7.51
N ARG A 266 -7.48 11.84 8.33
CA ARG A 266 -8.24 13.10 8.41
C ARG A 266 -8.22 13.78 7.04
N ALA A 267 -9.24 14.58 6.74
CA ALA A 267 -9.40 15.25 5.45
C ALA A 267 -8.14 16.03 5.01
N GLU A 268 -7.48 16.73 5.94
CA GLU A 268 -6.25 17.48 5.70
C GLU A 268 -5.03 16.62 5.25
N TYR A 269 -5.09 15.30 5.42
CA TYR A 269 -4.05 14.35 5.00
C TYR A 269 -4.52 13.39 3.88
N ALA A 270 -5.70 13.63 3.29
CA ALA A 270 -6.26 12.76 2.26
C ALA A 270 -5.42 12.75 0.97
N ASP A 271 -4.71 13.83 0.67
CA ASP A 271 -3.92 13.98 -0.57
C ASP A 271 -2.88 12.86 -0.77
N GLY A 272 -2.25 12.39 0.31
CA GLY A 272 -1.28 11.29 0.23
C GLY A 272 -1.94 9.97 -0.20
N ALA A 273 -3.12 9.68 0.35
CA ALA A 273 -3.88 8.48 -0.02
C ALA A 273 -4.44 8.60 -1.44
N LEU A 274 -4.95 9.77 -1.82
CA LEU A 274 -5.45 10.03 -3.17
C LEU A 274 -4.34 10.00 -4.22
N PHE A 275 -3.10 10.34 -3.87
CA PHE A 275 -1.98 10.24 -4.81
C PHE A 275 -1.77 8.80 -5.32
N GLN A 276 -1.82 7.80 -4.43
CA GLN A 276 -1.73 6.39 -4.84
C GLN A 276 -2.87 6.04 -5.82
N MET A 277 -4.09 6.48 -5.55
CA MET A 277 -5.23 6.20 -6.41
C MET A 277 -5.13 6.90 -7.77
N LYS A 278 -4.73 8.18 -7.80
CA LYS A 278 -4.53 8.92 -9.05
C LYS A 278 -3.36 8.35 -9.87
N PHE A 279 -2.35 7.77 -9.22
CA PHE A 279 -1.30 7.01 -9.91
C PHE A 279 -1.91 5.84 -10.70
N TYR A 280 -2.73 5.00 -10.05
CA TYR A 280 -3.37 3.89 -10.75
C TYR A 280 -4.30 4.36 -11.86
N ALA A 281 -5.03 5.44 -11.62
CA ALA A 281 -5.89 6.05 -12.64
C ALA A 281 -5.09 6.47 -13.88
N LEU A 282 -3.92 7.08 -13.68
CA LEU A 282 -3.00 7.43 -14.77
C LEU A 282 -2.50 6.19 -15.52
N VAL A 283 -2.09 5.14 -14.81
CA VAL A 283 -1.62 3.90 -15.46
C VAL A 283 -2.73 3.26 -16.30
N VAL A 284 -3.96 3.16 -15.76
CA VAL A 284 -5.11 2.63 -16.49
C VAL A 284 -5.44 3.49 -17.70
N TRP A 285 -5.41 4.82 -17.56
CA TRP A 285 -5.65 5.73 -18.67
C TRP A 285 -4.60 5.57 -19.78
N ARG A 286 -3.31 5.51 -19.44
CA ARG A 286 -2.24 5.32 -20.44
C ARG A 286 -2.25 3.93 -21.07
N LEU A 287 -2.60 2.89 -20.31
CA LEU A 287 -2.63 1.51 -20.79
C LEU A 287 -3.86 1.21 -21.67
N LYS A 288 -5.05 1.65 -21.24
CA LYS A 288 -6.33 1.26 -21.85
C LYS A 288 -7.03 2.40 -22.60
N ASN A 289 -6.48 3.61 -22.57
CA ASN A 289 -7.12 4.83 -23.09
C ASN A 289 -8.53 5.08 -22.50
N VAL A 290 -8.72 4.70 -21.24
CA VAL A 290 -9.98 4.89 -20.49
C VAL A 290 -9.70 5.68 -19.23
N LEU A 291 -10.39 6.82 -19.07
CA LEU A 291 -10.33 7.63 -17.86
C LEU A 291 -11.25 7.00 -16.79
N PRO A 292 -10.73 6.52 -15.65
CA PRO A 292 -11.58 6.00 -14.59
C PRO A 292 -12.52 7.09 -14.07
N ARG A 293 -13.80 6.76 -13.94
CA ARG A 293 -14.83 7.71 -13.50
C ARG A 293 -14.79 7.94 -12.00
N ARG A 294 -14.34 6.95 -11.24
CA ARG A 294 -14.25 6.97 -9.77
C ARG A 294 -13.05 6.19 -9.25
N LEU A 295 -12.42 6.76 -8.22
CA LEU A 295 -11.43 6.12 -7.37
C LEU A 295 -12.06 5.94 -5.99
N GLN A 296 -11.85 4.77 -5.38
CA GLN A 296 -12.44 4.44 -4.10
C GLN A 296 -11.41 3.77 -3.18
N LEU A 297 -11.24 4.33 -1.98
CA LEU A 297 -10.46 3.74 -0.90
C LEU A 297 -11.42 3.24 0.17
N VAL A 298 -11.35 1.95 0.47
CA VAL A 298 -12.22 1.30 1.46
C VAL A 298 -11.42 1.04 2.72
N TYR A 299 -11.65 1.83 3.77
CA TYR A 299 -10.93 1.76 5.05
C TYR A 299 -11.63 0.80 6.02
N LEU A 300 -11.21 -0.46 5.99
CA LEU A 300 -11.74 -1.54 6.82
C LEU A 300 -11.44 -1.36 8.32
N GLY A 301 -10.43 -0.59 8.67
CA GLY A 301 -10.09 -0.32 10.07
C GLY A 301 -11.06 0.64 10.77
N SER A 302 -11.68 1.55 10.01
CA SER A 302 -12.64 2.53 10.53
C SER A 302 -14.06 2.36 9.99
N GLY A 303 -14.26 1.63 8.89
CA GLY A 303 -15.56 1.50 8.24
C GLY A 303 -15.91 2.70 7.35
N ASP A 304 -14.90 3.39 6.82
CA ASP A 304 -15.10 4.57 5.96
C ASP A 304 -14.82 4.23 4.50
N VAL A 305 -15.50 4.94 3.60
CA VAL A 305 -15.21 4.92 2.16
C VAL A 305 -14.86 6.32 1.71
N LEU A 306 -13.65 6.50 1.20
CA LEU A 306 -13.22 7.75 0.57
C LEU A 306 -13.33 7.59 -0.95
N THR A 307 -14.00 8.53 -1.61
CA THR A 307 -14.14 8.54 -3.07
C THR A 307 -13.56 9.79 -3.68
N TYR A 308 -13.08 9.66 -4.91
CA TYR A 308 -12.60 10.78 -5.71
C TYR A 308 -12.90 10.52 -7.19
N ASP A 309 -13.47 11.50 -7.87
CA ASP A 309 -13.80 11.41 -9.29
C ASP A 309 -12.76 12.22 -10.07
N PRO A 310 -11.77 11.59 -10.73
CA PRO A 310 -10.68 12.31 -11.37
C PRO A 310 -11.11 12.87 -12.73
N ASP A 311 -10.54 14.02 -13.09
CA ASP A 311 -10.61 14.56 -14.44
C ASP A 311 -9.28 14.34 -15.20
N LEU A 312 -9.25 14.72 -16.48
CA LEU A 312 -8.05 14.62 -17.31
C LEU A 312 -6.90 15.46 -16.74
N ALA A 313 -7.19 16.68 -16.30
CA ALA A 313 -6.19 17.61 -15.81
C ALA A 313 -5.53 17.13 -14.50
N ASP A 314 -6.25 16.37 -13.67
CA ASP A 314 -5.72 15.66 -12.51
C ASP A 314 -4.63 14.68 -12.92
N LEU A 315 -4.90 13.83 -13.91
CA LEU A 315 -3.98 12.78 -14.31
C LEU A 315 -2.74 13.37 -15.00
N GLU A 316 -2.92 14.41 -15.81
CA GLU A 316 -1.80 15.16 -16.38
C GLU A 316 -0.93 15.83 -15.31
N ARG A 317 -1.53 16.39 -14.24
CA ARG A 317 -0.78 16.93 -13.09
C ARG A 317 0.02 15.84 -12.39
N VAL A 318 -0.59 14.67 -12.19
CA VAL A 318 0.09 13.53 -11.56
C VAL A 318 1.24 13.04 -12.44
N GLU A 319 1.05 12.95 -13.75
CA GLU A 319 2.10 12.57 -14.68
C GLU A 319 3.30 13.52 -14.60
N ARG A 320 3.07 14.84 -14.66
CA ARG A 320 4.15 15.84 -14.49
C ARG A 320 4.88 15.68 -13.16
N ARG A 321 4.14 15.45 -12.07
CA ARG A 321 4.72 15.22 -10.74
C ARG A 321 5.57 13.94 -10.71
N LEU A 322 5.13 12.86 -11.35
CA LEU A 322 5.86 11.60 -11.42
C LEU A 322 7.13 11.72 -12.26
N LEU A 323 7.09 12.47 -13.37
CA LEU A 323 8.28 12.77 -14.17
C LEU A 323 9.32 13.54 -13.36
N ALA A 324 8.91 14.59 -12.64
CA ALA A 324 9.82 15.34 -11.77
C ALA A 324 10.40 14.47 -10.64
N LEU A 325 9.57 13.62 -10.03
CA LEU A 325 10.00 12.67 -9.01
C LEU A 325 11.01 11.66 -9.58
N TRP A 326 10.78 11.17 -10.80
CA TRP A 326 11.66 10.23 -11.47
C TRP A 326 13.02 10.85 -11.81
N GLU A 327 13.04 12.10 -12.29
CA GLU A 327 14.31 12.80 -12.51
C GLU A 327 15.11 12.98 -11.22
N ALA A 328 14.45 13.26 -10.10
CA ALA A 328 15.11 13.33 -8.80
C ALA A 328 15.68 11.96 -8.37
N ILE A 329 14.95 10.87 -8.59
CA ILE A 329 15.43 9.49 -8.34
C ILE A 329 16.63 9.17 -9.23
N ARG A 330 16.56 9.52 -10.53
CA ARG A 330 17.64 9.26 -11.49
C ARG A 330 18.90 10.05 -11.11
N LEU A 331 18.76 11.31 -10.74
CA LEU A 331 19.87 12.13 -10.28
C LEU A 331 20.51 11.53 -9.02
N ALA A 332 19.73 11.18 -8.00
CA ALA A 332 20.24 10.54 -6.79
C ALA A 332 20.91 9.19 -7.08
N THR A 333 20.40 8.45 -8.07
CA THR A 333 20.97 7.18 -8.52
C THR A 333 22.33 7.39 -9.19
N GLU A 334 22.45 8.41 -10.04
CA GLU A 334 23.68 8.71 -10.76
C GLU A 334 24.77 9.32 -9.88
N THR A 335 24.41 10.14 -8.90
CA THR A 335 25.36 10.79 -7.99
C THR A 335 25.66 9.97 -6.73
N GLY A 336 24.83 8.97 -6.42
CA GLY A 336 24.88 8.25 -5.15
C GLY A 336 24.45 9.09 -3.94
N GLU A 337 23.92 10.30 -4.14
CA GLU A 337 23.47 11.18 -3.05
C GLU A 337 22.04 10.85 -2.62
N TRP A 338 21.92 10.14 -1.48
CA TRP A 338 20.64 9.76 -0.89
C TRP A 338 20.46 10.43 0.47
N ARG A 339 19.93 11.65 0.47
CA ARG A 339 19.79 12.45 1.69
C ARG A 339 18.67 11.88 2.58
N PRO A 340 18.92 11.60 3.87
CA PRO A 340 17.85 11.27 4.80
C PRO A 340 16.91 12.46 4.98
N ARG A 341 15.65 12.16 5.30
CA ARG A 341 14.63 13.17 5.65
C ARG A 341 14.00 12.77 6.98
N PRO A 342 14.46 13.33 8.11
CA PRO A 342 13.85 13.07 9.41
C PRO A 342 12.37 13.46 9.43
N THR A 343 11.53 12.55 9.89
CA THR A 343 10.10 12.77 10.12
C THR A 343 9.65 12.02 11.38
N LYS A 344 8.42 12.28 11.85
CA LYS A 344 7.82 11.50 12.94
C LYS A 344 7.73 10.00 12.63
N LEU A 345 7.75 9.62 11.34
CA LEU A 345 7.70 8.22 10.91
C LEU A 345 9.04 7.50 11.09
N CYS A 346 10.14 8.20 11.35
CA CYS A 346 11.45 7.57 11.54
C CYS A 346 11.46 6.59 12.72
N GLY A 347 10.65 6.81 13.76
CA GLY A 347 10.51 5.86 14.88
C GLY A 347 9.95 4.49 14.49
N TRP A 348 9.33 4.40 13.31
CA TRP A 348 8.76 3.17 12.74
C TRP A 348 9.56 2.66 11.52
N CYS A 349 10.72 3.26 11.24
CA CYS A 349 11.58 2.85 10.14
C CYS A 349 12.44 1.65 10.56
N ASP A 350 12.34 0.54 9.83
CA ASP A 350 13.11 -0.70 10.10
C ASP A 350 14.62 -0.54 9.87
N HIS A 351 15.04 0.52 9.19
CA HIS A 351 16.44 0.75 8.81
C HIS A 351 17.16 1.77 9.69
N GLN A 352 16.65 2.08 10.89
CA GLN A 352 17.31 3.01 11.82
C GLN A 352 18.76 2.62 12.12
N ALA A 353 19.06 1.32 12.24
CA ALA A 353 20.42 0.81 12.47
C ALA A 353 21.43 1.19 11.35
N HIS A 354 20.95 1.49 10.15
CA HIS A 354 21.76 1.91 9.00
C HIS A 354 21.67 3.41 8.71
N CYS A 355 20.83 4.15 9.43
CA CYS A 355 20.54 5.55 9.14
C CYS A 355 21.51 6.51 9.87
N PRO A 356 22.19 7.42 9.17
CA PRO A 356 23.10 8.40 9.79
C PRO A 356 22.45 9.30 10.85
N GLU A 357 21.16 9.62 10.69
CA GLU A 357 20.38 10.42 11.65
C GLU A 357 20.26 9.75 13.03
N PHE A 358 20.52 8.44 13.09
CA PHE A 358 20.49 7.61 14.31
C PHE A 358 21.88 7.02 14.62
N GLY A 359 22.94 7.56 14.04
CA GLY A 359 24.32 7.07 14.21
C GLY A 359 24.65 5.79 13.43
N GLY A 360 23.73 5.30 12.59
CA GLY A 360 23.95 4.17 11.70
C GLY A 360 24.79 4.53 10.48
N THR A 361 25.37 3.52 9.82
CA THR A 361 26.13 3.70 8.57
C THR A 361 25.44 2.95 7.43
N PRO A 362 25.03 3.64 6.35
CA PRO A 362 24.51 2.99 5.15
C PRO A 362 25.52 1.99 4.58
N PRO A 363 25.09 0.88 3.97
CA PRO A 363 25.99 0.02 3.22
C PRO A 363 26.69 0.81 2.09
N PRO A 364 27.79 0.31 1.54
CA PRO A 364 28.38 0.88 0.33
C PRO A 364 27.35 0.98 -0.80
N TYR A 365 27.36 2.09 -1.55
CA TYR A 365 26.41 2.26 -2.64
C TYR A 365 26.75 1.31 -3.80
N PRO A 366 25.81 0.46 -4.27
CA PRO A 366 26.16 -0.67 -5.13
C PRO A 366 26.14 -0.35 -6.62
N LEU A 367 25.78 0.89 -7.02
CA LEU A 367 25.70 1.31 -8.42
C LEU A 367 26.86 2.24 -8.80
N PRO A 368 27.27 2.27 -10.08
CA PRO A 368 28.28 3.23 -10.55
C PRO A 368 27.83 4.67 -10.34
N VAL A 369 28.70 5.49 -9.74
CA VAL A 369 28.46 6.91 -9.52
C VAL A 369 29.21 7.72 -10.58
N ARG A 370 28.53 8.70 -11.18
CA ARG A 370 29.18 9.71 -12.02
C ARG A 370 29.94 10.67 -11.12
N ALA A 371 31.25 10.79 -11.34
CA ALA A 371 32.01 11.86 -10.72
C ALA A 371 31.39 13.20 -11.13
N ALA A 372 31.15 14.09 -10.16
CA ALA A 372 30.71 15.44 -10.46
C ALA A 372 31.71 16.05 -11.44
N ALA A 373 31.25 16.48 -12.62
CA ALA A 373 32.11 17.15 -13.58
C ALA A 373 32.74 18.34 -12.85
N SER A 374 34.04 18.28 -12.60
CA SER A 374 34.82 19.42 -12.14
C SER A 374 34.66 20.47 -13.22
N GLY A 375 33.88 21.51 -12.94
CA GLY A 375 33.75 22.65 -13.83
C GLY A 375 35.10 23.33 -13.91
N ASP A 376 35.90 22.97 -14.91
CA ASP A 376 36.98 23.82 -15.39
C ASP A 376 36.34 25.08 -15.94
N VAL A 377 36.18 26.06 -15.05
CA VAL A 377 35.96 27.45 -15.44
C VAL A 377 37.25 27.88 -16.12
N GLU A 378 37.27 27.78 -17.45
CA GLU A 378 38.29 28.42 -18.29
C GLU A 378 38.30 29.91 -17.93
N GLN A 379 39.25 30.32 -17.09
CA GLN A 379 39.52 31.72 -16.80
C GLN A 379 40.00 32.36 -18.11
N GLY A 380 39.08 33.09 -18.75
CA GLY A 380 39.35 33.91 -19.92
C GLY A 380 40.56 34.80 -19.69
N ARG A 381 41.64 34.50 -20.43
CA ARG A 381 42.88 35.27 -20.46
C ARG A 381 42.59 36.59 -21.18
N MET A 382 42.38 37.67 -20.43
CA MET A 382 42.43 39.04 -20.97
C MET A 382 43.85 39.30 -21.51
N GLY A 383 43.95 39.49 -22.82
CA GLY A 383 45.19 39.93 -23.48
C GLY A 383 45.46 41.41 -23.20
N PRO A 384 46.73 41.85 -23.19
CA PRO A 384 47.07 43.25 -23.00
C PRO A 384 46.89 44.03 -24.32
N ASP A 385 46.15 45.13 -24.26
CA ASP A 385 46.10 46.18 -25.30
C ASP A 385 47.36 47.08 -25.26
#